data_AF-A0A1J9ZH80-F1
#
_entry.id   AF-A0A1J9ZH80-F1
#
_cell.length_a   1.000
_cell.length_b   1.000
_cell.length_c   1.000
_cell.angle_alpha   90.00
_cell.angle_beta   90.00
_cell.angle_gamma   90.00
#
_symmetry.space_group_name_H-M   'P 1'
#
loop_
_entity.id
_entity.type
_entity.pdbx_description
1 polymer ?
#
loop_
_entity_poly.entity_id
_entity_poly.type
_entity_poly.pdbx_seq_one_letter_code
_entity_poly.pdbx_strand_id
1 'polypeptide(L)'
;MDLLQLFKLQKELDDRIAKEHDLQPKKLLKEKMLALLVEIGELANETRCFKYWSNKPASEREVILEEYVDGLHFILSIGIDLGIDKNFLFYKCAQTNKTQVEIFLDTYAKVIRFTDQPSITNYIELFTSYLRLGQALEFEQEEIEKAYLDKNEVNHQRQTQGY
;
A
#
# COMPACT_ATOMS: atom_id res chain seq x y z
N MET A 1 -5.92 -2.99 -13.42
CA MET A 1 -6.29 -2.76 -12.01
C MET A 1 -7.50 -1.84 -11.93
N ASP A 2 -8.66 -2.38 -11.54
CA ASP A 2 -9.86 -1.58 -11.23
C ASP A 2 -9.77 -0.96 -9.82
N LEU A 3 -9.24 0.26 -9.74
CA LEU A 3 -9.08 0.99 -8.47
C LEU A 3 -10.42 1.29 -7.77
N LEU A 4 -11.51 1.50 -8.51
CA LEU A 4 -12.81 1.79 -7.90
C LEU A 4 -13.33 0.55 -7.17
N GLN A 5 -13.13 -0.64 -7.75
CA GLN A 5 -13.42 -1.90 -7.08
C GLN A 5 -12.54 -2.08 -5.83
N LEU A 6 -11.23 -1.81 -5.90
CA LEU A 6 -10.35 -1.99 -4.74
C LEU A 6 -10.70 -1.05 -3.59
N PHE A 7 -11.02 0.22 -3.88
CA PHE A 7 -11.51 1.16 -2.86
C PHE A 7 -12.80 0.69 -2.22
N LYS A 8 -13.74 0.15 -3.01
CA LYS A 8 -15.00 -0.39 -2.47
C LYS A 8 -14.72 -1.54 -1.49
N LEU A 9 -13.88 -2.49 -1.86
CA LEU A 9 -13.54 -3.64 -1.02
C LEU A 9 -12.76 -3.21 0.24
N GLN A 10 -11.84 -2.26 0.13
CA GLN A 10 -11.14 -1.73 1.30
C GLN A 10 -12.11 -1.07 2.27
N LYS A 11 -13.08 -0.31 1.77
CA LYS A 11 -14.07 0.35 2.60
C LYS A 11 -14.93 -0.65 3.37
N GLU A 12 -15.35 -1.73 2.73
CA GLU A 12 -16.10 -2.81 3.39
C GLU A 12 -15.28 -3.46 4.51
N LEU A 13 -13.97 -3.68 4.30
CA LEU A 13 -13.06 -4.18 5.32
C LEU A 13 -12.85 -3.17 6.46
N ASP A 14 -12.59 -1.90 6.14
CA ASP A 14 -12.37 -0.83 7.11
C ASP A 14 -13.60 -0.60 7.99
N ASP A 15 -14.80 -0.54 7.39
CA ASP A 15 -16.07 -0.35 8.11
C ASP A 15 -16.33 -1.52 9.08
N ARG A 16 -15.94 -2.74 8.68
CA ARG A 16 -16.03 -3.93 9.52
C ARG A 16 -15.08 -3.85 10.72
N ILE A 17 -13.79 -3.62 10.48
CA ILE A 17 -12.76 -3.49 11.54
C ILE A 17 -13.17 -2.37 12.51
N ALA A 18 -13.60 -1.23 11.98
CA ALA A 18 -13.98 -0.09 12.80
C ALA A 18 -15.17 -0.41 13.72
N LYS A 19 -16.15 -1.18 13.21
CA LYS A 19 -17.30 -1.62 14.01
C LYS A 19 -16.91 -2.67 15.05
N GLU A 20 -16.07 -3.64 14.70
CA GLU A 20 -15.66 -4.73 15.60
C GLU A 20 -14.82 -4.22 16.77
N HIS A 21 -14.01 -3.18 16.56
CA HIS A 21 -13.10 -2.63 17.57
C HIS A 21 -13.51 -1.24 18.12
N ASP A 22 -14.72 -0.75 17.83
CA ASP A 22 -15.22 0.57 18.24
C ASP A 22 -14.27 1.73 17.90
N LEU A 23 -13.75 1.72 16.67
CA LEU A 23 -12.75 2.67 16.21
C LEU A 23 -13.38 3.87 15.51
N GLN A 24 -12.62 4.97 15.49
CA GLN A 24 -12.94 6.15 14.70
C GLN A 24 -11.87 6.31 13.61
N PRO A 25 -12.08 5.80 12.38
CA PRO A 25 -11.05 5.73 11.34
C PRO A 25 -10.31 7.05 11.09
N LYS A 26 -11.03 8.17 11.07
CA LYS A 26 -10.48 9.51 10.88
C LYS A 26 -9.50 9.96 11.98
N LYS A 27 -9.47 9.29 13.13
CA LYS A 27 -8.52 9.54 14.22
C LYS A 27 -7.28 8.64 14.16
N LEU A 28 -7.26 7.65 13.28
CA LEU A 28 -6.20 6.65 13.18
C LEU A 28 -5.16 6.98 12.10
N LEU A 29 -5.12 8.23 11.61
CA LEU A 29 -4.23 8.60 10.52
C LEU A 29 -2.76 8.27 10.87
N LYS A 30 -2.29 8.62 12.06
CA LYS A 30 -0.89 8.39 12.45
C LYS A 30 -0.56 6.90 12.55
N GLU A 31 -1.50 6.12 13.06
CA GLU A 31 -1.41 4.66 13.18
C GLU A 31 -1.35 4.01 11.79
N LYS A 32 -2.22 4.43 10.85
CA LYS A 32 -2.19 3.97 9.45
C LYS A 32 -0.90 4.38 8.74
N MET A 33 -0.38 5.58 8.99
CA MET A 33 0.89 6.02 8.42
C MET A 33 2.07 5.19 8.95
N LEU A 34 2.08 4.87 10.25
CA LEU A 34 3.09 4.00 10.84
C LEU A 34 3.00 2.58 10.27
N ALA A 35 1.79 2.02 10.18
CA ALA A 35 1.58 0.69 9.59
C ALA A 35 2.09 0.65 8.14
N LEU A 36 1.75 1.66 7.32
CA LEU A 36 2.26 1.77 5.95
C LEU A 36 3.80 1.82 5.90
N LEU A 37 4.47 2.53 6.81
CA LEU A 37 5.94 2.55 6.88
C LEU A 37 6.52 1.16 7.21
N VAL A 38 5.85 0.40 8.08
CA VAL A 38 6.22 -0.97 8.43
C VAL A 38 6.09 -1.88 7.22
N GLU A 39 4.94 -1.89 6.53
CA GLU A 39 4.72 -2.72 5.33
C GLU A 39 5.72 -2.39 4.20
N ILE A 40 6.03 -1.11 3.97
CA ILE A 40 7.07 -0.73 2.99
C ILE A 40 8.44 -1.28 3.40
N GLY A 41 8.71 -1.36 4.70
CA GLY A 41 9.94 -1.94 5.25
C GLY A 41 10.00 -3.44 5.10
N GLU A 42 8.88 -4.14 5.31
CA GLU A 42 8.74 -5.58 5.08
C GLU A 42 8.95 -5.88 3.59
N LEU A 43 8.29 -5.15 2.70
CA LEU A 43 8.53 -5.22 1.26
C LEU A 43 10.02 -4.98 0.89
N ALA A 44 10.66 -3.94 1.43
CA ALA A 44 12.09 -3.69 1.20
C ALA A 44 12.96 -4.84 1.72
N ASN A 45 12.56 -5.48 2.81
CA ASN A 45 13.27 -6.60 3.40
C ASN A 45 13.23 -7.85 2.51
N GLU A 46 12.08 -8.13 1.89
CA GLU A 46 11.86 -9.27 0.99
C GLU A 46 12.54 -9.11 -0.37
N THR A 47 12.59 -7.88 -0.90
CA THR A 47 13.40 -7.58 -2.10
C THR A 47 14.90 -7.66 -1.83
N ARG A 48 15.32 -7.40 -0.58
CA ARG A 48 16.71 -7.35 -0.13
C ARG A 48 17.59 -6.35 -0.90
N CYS A 49 17.01 -5.43 -1.66
CA CYS A 49 17.74 -4.55 -2.57
C CYS A 49 18.75 -3.62 -1.86
N PHE A 50 18.59 -3.40 -0.56
CA PHE A 50 19.49 -2.59 0.27
C PHE A 50 20.62 -3.40 0.94
N LYS A 51 20.56 -4.74 0.93
CA LYS A 51 21.48 -5.61 1.69
C LYS A 51 22.78 -5.85 0.92
N TYR A 52 23.52 -4.78 0.62
CA TYR A 52 24.75 -4.80 -0.19
C TYR A 52 25.90 -5.66 0.39
N TRP A 53 25.80 -6.06 1.67
CA TRP A 53 26.76 -6.94 2.36
C TRP A 53 26.39 -8.43 2.26
N SER A 54 25.34 -8.80 1.53
CA SER A 54 24.85 -10.19 1.46
C SER A 54 24.49 -10.60 0.04
N ASN A 55 24.93 -11.81 -0.33
CA ASN A 55 24.61 -12.45 -1.61
C ASN A 55 23.36 -13.33 -1.56
N LYS A 56 22.59 -13.34 -0.44
CA LYS A 56 21.34 -14.11 -0.40
C LYS A 56 20.32 -13.49 -1.37
N PRO A 57 19.65 -14.30 -2.20
CA PRO A 57 18.67 -13.81 -3.16
C PRO A 57 17.45 -13.22 -2.45
N ALA A 58 16.71 -12.38 -3.17
CA ALA A 58 15.37 -11.93 -2.78
C ALA A 58 14.44 -13.12 -2.53
N SER A 59 13.34 -12.87 -1.83
CA SER A 59 12.27 -13.85 -1.65
C SER A 59 11.55 -14.13 -2.96
N GLU A 60 10.75 -15.20 -2.98
CA GLU A 60 9.93 -15.55 -4.14
C GLU A 60 8.99 -14.39 -4.51
N ARG A 61 8.68 -14.25 -5.80
CA ARG A 61 7.91 -13.11 -6.33
C ARG A 61 6.57 -12.95 -5.62
N GLU A 62 5.89 -14.05 -5.33
CA GLU A 62 4.60 -14.09 -4.67
C GLU A 62 4.66 -13.49 -3.26
N VAL A 63 5.76 -13.73 -2.53
CA VAL A 63 5.98 -13.15 -1.20
C VAL A 63 6.15 -11.65 -1.30
N ILE A 64 6.98 -11.18 -2.25
CA ILE A 64 7.18 -9.74 -2.46
C ILE A 64 5.87 -9.05 -2.90
N LEU A 65 5.08 -9.72 -3.74
CA LEU A 65 3.78 -9.20 -4.17
C LEU A 65 2.78 -9.12 -3.02
N GLU A 66 2.79 -10.09 -2.09
CA GLU A 66 1.98 -10.07 -0.88
C GLU A 66 2.30 -8.85 -0.01
N GLU A 67 3.58 -8.60 0.28
CA GLU A 67 4.02 -7.42 1.04
C GLU A 67 3.65 -6.10 0.33
N TYR A 68 3.72 -6.10 -1.01
CA TYR A 68 3.32 -4.94 -1.80
C TYR A 68 1.82 -4.65 -1.68
N VAL A 69 0.96 -5.67 -1.69
CA VAL A 69 -0.49 -5.44 -1.53
C VAL A 69 -0.88 -5.08 -0.11
N ASP A 70 -0.11 -5.49 0.90
CA ASP A 70 -0.30 -5.05 2.29
C ASP A 70 -0.12 -3.53 2.43
N GLY A 71 0.94 -2.96 1.85
CA GLY A 71 1.07 -1.50 1.79
C GLY A 71 -0.04 -0.83 0.96
N LEU A 72 -0.51 -1.47 -0.12
CA LEU A 72 -1.61 -0.92 -0.94
C LEU A 72 -2.93 -0.83 -0.16
N HIS A 73 -3.25 -1.81 0.69
CA HIS A 73 -4.42 -1.78 1.58
C HIS A 73 -4.44 -0.51 2.45
N PHE A 74 -3.31 -0.16 3.08
CA PHE A 74 -3.22 1.04 3.90
C PHE A 74 -3.36 2.32 3.07
N ILE A 75 -2.78 2.38 1.87
CA ILE A 75 -2.90 3.55 0.99
C ILE A 75 -4.36 3.77 0.60
N LEU A 76 -5.07 2.72 0.19
CA LEU A 76 -6.49 2.83 -0.15
C LEU A 76 -7.35 3.23 1.05
N SER A 77 -7.05 2.68 2.23
CA SER A 77 -7.71 3.04 3.49
C SER A 77 -7.55 4.53 3.83
N ILE A 78 -6.35 5.08 3.65
CA ILE A 78 -6.07 6.51 3.82
C ILE A 78 -6.87 7.34 2.79
N GLY A 79 -6.94 6.89 1.53
CA GLY A 79 -7.72 7.55 0.48
C GLY A 79 -9.22 7.63 0.81
N ILE A 80 -9.77 6.58 1.43
CA ILE A 80 -11.16 6.54 1.89
C ILE A 80 -11.40 7.56 3.00
N ASP A 81 -10.49 7.67 3.97
CA ASP A 81 -10.61 8.66 5.06
C ASP A 81 -10.61 10.10 4.54
N LEU A 82 -9.91 10.36 3.44
CA LEU A 82 -9.87 11.64 2.72
C LEU A 82 -11.10 11.87 1.80
N GLY A 83 -11.95 10.85 1.60
CA GLY A 83 -13.10 10.91 0.70
C GLY A 83 -12.75 10.90 -0.79
N ILE A 84 -11.61 10.32 -1.15
CA ILE A 84 -11.07 10.27 -2.53
C ILE A 84 -11.61 9.04 -3.31
N ASP A 85 -12.16 8.05 -2.61
CA ASP A 85 -12.63 6.74 -3.11
C ASP A 85 -13.56 6.81 -4.33
N LYS A 86 -14.34 7.89 -4.50
CA LYS A 86 -15.42 7.96 -5.49
C LYS A 86 -15.02 8.47 -6.88
N ASN A 87 -13.92 9.22 -6.99
CA ASN A 87 -13.53 9.92 -8.23
C ASN A 87 -12.05 9.75 -8.57
N PHE A 88 -11.39 8.76 -7.97
CA PHE A 88 -9.96 8.57 -8.17
C PHE A 88 -9.68 7.90 -9.52
N LEU A 89 -9.24 8.71 -10.48
CA LEU A 89 -8.72 8.25 -11.76
C LEU A 89 -7.21 8.42 -11.75
N PHE A 90 -6.48 7.32 -11.62
CA PHE A 90 -5.04 7.33 -11.71
C PHE A 90 -4.59 7.02 -13.13
N TYR A 91 -3.85 7.93 -13.74
CA TYR A 91 -3.24 7.71 -15.04
C TYR A 91 -1.83 7.14 -14.91
N LYS A 92 -1.48 6.28 -15.87
CA LYS A 92 -0.20 5.57 -16.03
C LYS A 92 0.98 6.39 -15.50
N CYS A 93 1.75 5.80 -14.58
CA CYS A 93 2.94 6.46 -14.09
C CYS A 93 4.05 6.44 -15.15
N ALA A 94 4.76 7.55 -15.29
CA ALA A 94 5.93 7.63 -16.15
C ALA A 94 7.06 6.74 -15.59
N GLN A 95 7.75 6.05 -16.51
CA GLN A 95 8.95 5.27 -16.20
C GLN A 95 10.00 6.17 -15.55
N THR A 96 10.74 5.59 -14.61
CA THR A 96 11.80 6.28 -13.86
C THR A 96 13.13 5.55 -14.06
N ASN A 97 14.23 6.30 -14.12
CA ASN A 97 15.58 5.74 -14.20
C ASN A 97 16.20 5.52 -12.81
N LYS A 98 15.41 5.66 -11.74
CA LYS A 98 15.86 5.44 -10.36
C LYS A 98 16.09 3.95 -10.09
N THR A 99 17.07 3.65 -9.26
CA THR A 99 17.28 2.32 -8.68
C THR A 99 16.15 1.95 -7.72
N GLN A 100 15.97 0.67 -7.42
CA GLN A 100 14.97 0.21 -6.44
C GLN A 100 15.15 0.91 -5.07
N VAL A 101 16.39 1.04 -4.59
CA VAL A 101 16.70 1.72 -3.32
C VAL A 101 16.25 3.18 -3.34
N GLU A 102 16.51 3.91 -4.42
CA GLU A 102 16.06 5.31 -4.56
C GLU A 102 14.54 5.45 -4.62
N ILE A 103 13.84 4.45 -5.18
CA ILE A 103 12.38 4.43 -5.23
C ILE A 103 11.80 4.18 -3.84
N PHE A 104 12.32 3.19 -3.09
CA PHE A 104 11.91 2.98 -1.69
C PHE A 104 12.11 4.24 -0.83
N LEU A 105 13.27 4.89 -0.93
CA LEU A 105 13.54 6.13 -0.20
C LEU A 105 12.62 7.28 -0.62
N ASP A 106 12.30 7.41 -1.91
CA ASP A 106 11.32 8.38 -2.40
C ASP A 106 9.93 8.11 -1.82
N THR A 107 9.48 6.85 -1.84
CA THR A 107 8.21 6.42 -1.26
C THR A 107 8.16 6.75 0.23
N TYR A 108 9.19 6.41 1.01
CA TYR A 108 9.30 6.80 2.41
C TYR A 108 9.18 8.31 2.61
N ALA A 109 9.88 9.11 1.81
CA ALA A 109 9.79 10.57 1.89
C ALA A 109 8.37 11.09 1.60
N LYS A 110 7.62 10.45 0.69
CA LYS A 110 6.21 10.80 0.43
C LYS A 110 5.29 10.44 1.58
N VAL A 111 5.52 9.30 2.23
CA VAL A 111 4.80 8.86 3.44
C VAL A 111 5.02 9.86 4.58
N ILE A 112 6.26 10.24 4.85
CA ILE A 112 6.56 11.25 5.88
C ILE A 112 5.95 12.62 5.53
N ARG A 113 6.11 13.07 4.29
CA ARG A 113 5.53 14.35 3.84
C ARG A 113 4.01 14.40 3.98
N PHE A 114 3.31 13.33 3.60
CA PHE A 114 1.86 13.27 3.79
C PHE A 114 1.48 13.23 5.27
N THR A 115 2.24 12.53 6.11
CA THR A 115 2.04 12.50 7.58
C THR A 115 2.11 13.91 8.17
N ASP A 116 3.12 14.69 7.80
CA ASP A 116 3.33 16.05 8.30
C ASP A 116 2.35 17.06 7.70
N GLN A 117 1.96 16.86 6.44
CA GLN A 117 1.12 17.78 5.67
C GLN A 117 0.00 17.02 4.93
N PRO A 118 -1.04 16.54 5.62
CA PRO A 118 -2.12 15.81 4.98
C PRO A 118 -2.86 16.68 3.96
N SER A 119 -2.85 16.26 2.70
CA SER A 119 -3.59 16.93 1.62
C SER A 119 -3.84 15.95 0.47
N ILE A 120 -4.85 16.24 -0.35
CA ILE A 120 -5.16 15.45 -1.55
C ILE A 120 -3.93 15.39 -2.48
N THR A 121 -3.21 16.51 -2.63
CA THR A 121 -1.99 16.56 -3.45
C THR A 121 -0.89 15.65 -2.91
N ASN A 122 -0.57 15.72 -1.61
CA ASN A 122 0.45 14.87 -1.02
C ASN A 122 0.04 13.38 -1.02
N TYR A 123 -1.26 13.08 -0.90
CA TYR A 123 -1.78 11.73 -1.08
C TYR A 123 -1.56 11.21 -2.51
N ILE A 124 -1.87 12.02 -3.53
CA ILE A 124 -1.63 11.65 -4.93
C ILE A 124 -0.14 11.42 -5.17
N GLU A 125 0.75 12.27 -4.62
CA GLU A 125 2.20 12.06 -4.73
C GLU A 125 2.66 10.76 -4.09
N LEU A 126 2.16 10.44 -2.89
CA LEU A 126 2.41 9.17 -2.19
C LEU A 126 1.94 7.98 -3.01
N PHE A 127 0.69 7.99 -3.46
CA PHE A 127 0.13 6.88 -4.21
C PHE A 127 0.86 6.71 -5.55
N THR A 128 1.21 7.81 -6.22
CA THR A 128 2.05 7.79 -7.43
C THR A 128 3.40 7.14 -7.19
N SER A 129 4.08 7.51 -6.09
CA SER A 129 5.38 6.93 -5.74
C SER A 129 5.27 5.43 -5.45
N TYR A 130 4.22 5.00 -4.75
CA TYR A 130 3.97 3.59 -4.47
C TYR A 130 3.69 2.76 -5.73
N LEU A 131 2.92 3.30 -6.68
CA LEU A 131 2.70 2.62 -7.97
C LEU A 131 3.98 2.53 -8.82
N ARG A 132 4.89 3.51 -8.73
CA ARG A 132 6.23 3.40 -9.34
C ARG A 132 7.06 2.29 -8.70
N LEU A 133 6.92 2.09 -7.39
CA LEU A 133 7.57 0.98 -6.70
C LEU A 133 7.09 -0.35 -7.26
N GLY A 134 5.77 -0.55 -7.42
CA GLY A 134 5.23 -1.75 -8.07
C GLY A 134 5.76 -1.96 -9.48
N GLN A 135 5.84 -0.89 -10.29
CA GLN A 135 6.42 -0.95 -11.64
C GLN A 135 7.90 -1.34 -11.64
N ALA A 136 8.69 -0.84 -10.68
CA ALA A 136 10.12 -1.16 -10.57
C ALA A 136 10.39 -2.58 -10.02
N LEU A 137 9.39 -3.19 -9.40
CA LEU A 137 9.33 -4.60 -9.05
C LEU A 137 8.72 -5.45 -10.17
N GLU A 138 8.45 -4.83 -11.32
CA GLU A 138 7.92 -5.45 -12.53
C GLU A 138 6.54 -6.07 -12.33
N PHE A 139 5.74 -5.57 -11.39
CA PHE A 139 4.37 -6.03 -11.19
C PHE A 139 3.41 -5.46 -12.25
N GLU A 140 2.73 -6.36 -12.94
CA GLU A 140 1.60 -6.09 -13.81
C GLU A 140 0.36 -5.67 -12.99
N GLN A 141 -0.58 -5.01 -13.66
CA GLN A 141 -1.75 -4.51 -12.95
C GLN A 141 -2.71 -5.62 -12.56
N GLU A 142 -2.82 -6.66 -13.38
CA GLU A 142 -3.69 -7.81 -13.16
C GLU A 142 -3.19 -8.68 -11.98
N GLU A 143 -1.86 -8.80 -11.80
CA GLU A 143 -1.31 -9.55 -10.67
C GLU A 143 -1.52 -8.81 -9.34
N ILE A 144 -1.33 -7.48 -9.33
CA ILE A 144 -1.62 -6.65 -8.15
C ILE A 144 -3.10 -6.76 -7.77
N GLU A 145 -3.99 -6.63 -8.76
CA GLU A 145 -5.43 -6.73 -8.52
C GLU A 145 -5.81 -8.08 -7.93
N LYS A 146 -5.31 -9.19 -8.51
CA LYS A 146 -5.59 -10.53 -8.01
C LYS A 146 -5.06 -10.73 -6.57
N ALA A 147 -3.79 -10.40 -6.33
CA ALA A 147 -3.19 -10.57 -5.01
C ALA A 147 -3.91 -9.73 -3.94
N TYR A 148 -4.38 -8.54 -4.31
CA TYR A 148 -5.18 -7.71 -3.42
C TYR A 148 -6.53 -8.35 -3.08
N LEU A 149 -7.23 -8.92 -4.07
CA LEU A 149 -8.51 -9.62 -3.83
C LEU A 149 -8.30 -10.83 -2.90
N ASP A 150 -7.27 -11.64 -3.17
CA ASP A 150 -6.93 -12.81 -2.36
C ASP A 150 -6.60 -12.38 -0.91
N LYS A 151 -5.81 -11.31 -0.72
CA LYS A 151 -5.45 -10.79 0.60
C LYS A 151 -6.64 -10.16 1.34
N ASN A 152 -7.52 -9.44 0.63
CA ASN A 152 -8.74 -8.89 1.20
C ASN A 152 -9.67 -9.98 1.75
N GLU A 153 -9.83 -11.09 1.01
CA GLU A 153 -10.61 -12.24 1.46
C GLU A 153 -10.02 -12.85 2.74
N VAL A 154 -8.70 -13.08 2.76
CA VAL A 154 -8.00 -13.58 3.96
C VAL A 154 -8.19 -12.65 5.15
N ASN A 155 -8.11 -11.33 4.95
CA ASN A 155 -8.32 -10.36 6.03
C ASN A 155 -9.76 -10.39 6.57
N HIS A 156 -10.77 -10.56 5.71
CA HIS A 156 -12.15 -10.80 6.16
C HIS A 156 -12.30 -12.12 6.95
N GLN A 157 -11.57 -13.17 6.58
CA GLN A 157 -11.55 -14.42 7.33
C GLN A 157 -10.89 -14.26 8.71
N ARG A 158 -9.78 -13.50 8.80
CA ARG A 158 -9.08 -13.19 10.06
C ARG A 158 -10.00 -12.45 11.05
N GLN A 159 -10.74 -11.45 10.58
CA GLN A 159 -11.73 -10.74 11.39
C GLN A 159 -12.84 -11.68 11.93
N THR A 160 -13.28 -12.66 11.13
CA THR A 160 -14.27 -13.66 11.59
C THR A 160 -13.73 -14.56 12.71
N GLN A 161 -12.42 -14.76 12.74
CA GLN A 161 -11.74 -15.59 13.75
C GLN A 161 -11.36 -14.82 15.01
N GLY A 162 -11.70 -13.53 15.11
CA GLY A 162 -11.45 -12.68 16.28
C GLY A 162 -10.02 -12.14 16.37
N TYR A 163 -9.37 -11.94 15.22
CA TYR A 163 -8.10 -11.22 15.12
C TYR A 163 -8.29 -9.73 15.43
#